data_AF-A0A1S5R6S6-F1
#
_entry.id   AF-A0A1S5R6S6-F1
#
_cell.length_a   1.000
_cell.length_b   1.000
_cell.length_c   1.000
_cell.angle_alpha   90.00
_cell.angle_beta   90.00
_cell.angle_gamma   90.00
#
_symmetry.space_group_name_H-M   'P 1'
#
loop_
_entity.id
_entity.type
_entity.pdbx_description
1 polymer ?
#
loop_
_entity_poly.entity_id
_entity_poly.type
_entity_poly.pdbx_seq_one_letter_code
_entity_poly.pdbx_strand_id
1 'polypeptide(L)'
;EVLKLVDLESTLFIIASKTFTTQETITNALSARSEFLKFLSSRGIPEAGAVAKHFVALSTNAEKVKEFGIDEANMFQFWDWVGGRYSLWSAIGLSVMISIGYDNFVEFLTGAHIMDEHFINAPTENNLPIILALVGIWYNNFFGSETQAILPYDQYL
;
A
#
# COMPACT_ATOMS: atom_id res chain seq x y z
N GLU A 1 6.17 -18.48 4.51
CA GLU A 1 6.10 -19.13 3.18
C GLU A 1 6.82 -18.35 2.10
N VAL A 2 6.59 -17.04 1.95
CA VAL A 2 7.26 -16.18 0.95
C VAL A 2 8.80 -16.29 0.95
N LEU A 3 9.43 -16.40 2.12
CA LEU A 3 10.90 -16.54 2.24
C LEU A 3 11.48 -17.76 1.50
N LYS A 4 10.66 -18.76 1.16
CA LYS A 4 11.09 -19.93 0.38
C LYS A 4 11.11 -19.67 -1.13
N LEU A 5 10.46 -18.59 -1.58
CA LEU A 5 10.27 -18.26 -3.00
C LEU A 5 11.23 -17.16 -3.49
N VAL A 6 11.88 -16.46 -2.57
CA VAL A 6 12.69 -15.28 -2.89
C VAL A 6 14.17 -15.55 -2.61
N ASP A 7 15.03 -14.93 -3.41
CA ASP A 7 16.45 -14.81 -3.10
C ASP A 7 16.67 -13.58 -2.21
N LEU A 8 17.13 -13.83 -0.99
CA LEU A 8 17.31 -12.78 0.01
C LEU A 8 18.42 -11.78 -0.36
N GLU A 9 19.38 -12.16 -1.22
CA GLU A 9 20.40 -11.23 -1.73
C GLU A 9 19.83 -10.19 -2.69
N SER A 10 18.69 -10.47 -3.33
CA SER A 10 18.04 -9.60 -4.30
C SER A 10 16.62 -9.20 -3.91
N THR A 11 16.27 -9.30 -2.62
CA THR A 11 14.93 -8.97 -2.12
C THR A 11 14.92 -7.61 -1.42
N LEU A 12 13.95 -6.77 -1.77
CA LEU A 12 13.59 -5.59 -1.01
C LEU A 12 12.32 -5.83 -0.18
N PHE A 13 12.40 -5.59 1.12
CA PHE A 13 11.27 -5.63 2.04
C PHE A 13 10.67 -4.23 2.21
N ILE A 14 9.35 -4.12 2.00
CA ILE A 14 8.60 -2.88 2.17
C ILE A 14 7.70 -3.04 3.39
N ILE A 15 7.97 -2.29 4.47
CA ILE A 15 7.18 -2.35 5.70
C ILE A 15 6.13 -1.24 5.67
N ALA A 16 4.89 -1.61 5.33
CA ALA A 16 3.77 -0.69 5.24
C ALA A 16 2.94 -0.67 6.52
N SER A 17 3.08 0.36 7.36
CA SER A 17 2.26 0.57 8.54
C SER A 17 2.26 2.03 8.96
N LYS A 18 1.05 2.62 9.03
CA LYS A 18 0.87 4.02 9.43
C LYS A 18 1.50 4.32 10.78
N THR A 19 1.14 3.55 11.80
CA THR A 19 1.66 3.74 13.16
C THR A 19 3.01 3.09 13.40
N PHE A 20 3.41 2.16 12.52
CA PHE A 20 4.57 1.28 12.69
C PHE A 20 4.52 0.42 13.96
N THR A 21 3.33 0.22 14.52
CA THR A 21 3.09 -0.53 15.77
C THR A 21 2.04 -1.63 15.62
N THR A 22 1.42 -1.77 14.45
CA THR A 22 0.44 -2.83 14.17
C THR A 22 1.07 -4.19 14.44
N GLN A 23 0.50 -4.96 15.37
CA GLN A 23 1.12 -6.15 15.93
C GLN A 23 1.46 -7.18 14.86
N GLU A 24 0.53 -7.45 13.95
CA GLU A 24 0.69 -8.40 12.87
C GLU A 24 1.82 -7.97 11.92
N THR A 25 1.81 -6.70 11.50
CA THR A 25 2.83 -6.16 10.58
C THR A 25 4.22 -6.15 11.22
N ILE A 26 4.36 -5.67 12.46
CA ILE A 26 5.67 -5.59 13.11
C ILE A 26 6.23 -6.97 13.44
N THR A 27 5.37 -7.93 13.81
CA THR A 27 5.79 -9.32 14.04
C THR A 27 6.34 -9.95 12.76
N ASN A 28 5.66 -9.73 11.63
CA ASN A 28 6.15 -10.18 10.32
C ASN A 28 7.46 -9.48 9.92
N ALA A 29 7.55 -8.17 10.12
CA ALA A 29 8.74 -7.38 9.80
C ALA A 29 9.97 -7.83 10.62
N LEU A 30 9.80 -8.05 11.92
CA LEU A 30 10.86 -8.56 12.80
C LEU A 30 11.29 -9.99 12.41
N SER A 31 10.33 -10.83 12.00
CA SER A 31 10.63 -12.19 11.50
C SER A 31 11.42 -12.15 10.20
N ALA A 32 11.01 -11.33 9.23
CA ALA A 32 11.73 -11.13 7.98
C ALA A 32 13.15 -10.61 8.22
N ARG A 33 13.32 -9.62 9.10
CA ARG A 33 14.63 -9.10 9.50
C ARG A 33 15.50 -10.19 10.14
N SER A 34 14.94 -10.96 11.07
CA SER A 34 15.65 -12.06 11.75
C SER A 34 16.14 -13.13 10.76
N GLU A 35 15.27 -13.60 9.87
CA GLU A 35 15.64 -14.60 8.88
C GLU A 35 16.63 -14.07 7.83
N PHE A 36 16.50 -12.80 7.44
CA PHE A 36 17.48 -12.14 6.56
C PHE A 36 18.87 -12.08 7.21
N LEU A 37 18.99 -11.67 8.47
CA LEU A 37 20.28 -11.63 9.17
C LEU A 37 20.88 -13.04 9.36
N LYS A 38 20.06 -14.03 9.71
CA LYS A 38 20.49 -15.44 9.76
C LYS A 38 21.02 -15.92 8.41
N PHE A 39 20.36 -15.54 7.32
CA PHE A 39 20.79 -15.87 5.97
C PHE A 39 22.17 -15.26 5.68
N LEU A 40 22.39 -13.97 5.94
CA LEU A 40 23.70 -13.32 5.75
C LEU A 40 24.79 -14.01 6.56
N SER A 41 24.52 -14.27 7.84
CA SER A 41 25.44 -14.96 8.75
C SER A 41 25.81 -16.37 8.23
N SER A 42 24.83 -17.13 7.75
CA SER A 42 25.03 -18.47 7.17
C SER A 42 25.91 -18.47 5.91
N ARG A 43 25.99 -17.34 5.21
CA ARG A 43 26.79 -17.11 4.01
C ARG A 43 28.12 -16.40 4.29
N GLY A 44 28.39 -16.03 5.54
CA GLY A 44 29.57 -15.25 5.91
C GLY A 44 29.56 -13.80 5.38
N ILE A 45 28.38 -13.27 5.07
CA ILE A 45 28.20 -11.90 4.56
C ILE A 45 28.07 -10.94 5.75
N PRO A 46 28.82 -9.81 5.80
CA PRO A 46 28.71 -8.83 6.87
C PRO A 46 27.30 -8.22 6.99
N GLU A 47 26.77 -8.17 8.21
CA GLU A 47 25.43 -7.63 8.50
C GLU A 47 25.40 -6.09 8.58
N ALA A 48 26.57 -5.44 8.73
CA ALA A 48 26.67 -4.01 8.94
C ALA A 48 26.05 -3.22 7.77
N GLY A 49 24.97 -2.47 8.07
CA GLY A 49 24.23 -1.69 7.07
C GLY A 49 23.31 -2.51 6.16
N ALA A 50 23.18 -3.82 6.38
CA ALA A 50 22.35 -4.66 5.52
C ALA A 50 20.85 -4.35 5.63
N VAL A 51 20.35 -4.06 6.83
CA VAL A 51 18.95 -3.65 7.04
C VAL A 51 18.62 -2.38 6.25
N ALA A 52 19.49 -1.38 6.28
CA ALA A 52 19.28 -0.12 5.55
C ALA A 52 19.23 -0.31 4.02
N LYS A 53 19.84 -1.36 3.47
CA LYS A 53 19.84 -1.66 2.02
C LYS A 53 18.65 -2.52 1.57
N HIS A 54 18.09 -3.33 2.46
CA HIS A 54 17.05 -4.31 2.12
C HIS A 54 15.67 -3.96 2.68
N PHE A 55 15.55 -2.94 3.53
CA PHE A 55 14.28 -2.56 4.15
C PHE A 55 13.99 -1.09 3.90
N VAL A 56 12.76 -0.82 3.45
CA VAL A 56 12.16 0.53 3.37
C VAL A 56 10.87 0.55 4.20
N ALA A 57 10.46 1.74 4.65
CA ALA A 57 9.25 1.92 5.45
C ALA A 57 8.27 2.86 4.76
N LEU A 58 6.98 2.52 4.83
CA LEU A 58 5.88 3.42 4.47
C LEU A 58 5.14 3.71 5.78
N SER A 59 5.37 4.89 6.36
CA SER A 59 4.88 5.18 7.71
C SER A 59 4.74 6.67 7.97
N THR A 60 4.13 7.02 9.11
CA THR A 60 4.16 8.37 9.66
C THR A 60 5.03 8.48 10.92
N ASN A 61 5.56 7.36 11.41
CA ASN A 61 6.28 7.27 12.68
C ASN A 61 7.80 7.08 12.49
N ALA A 62 8.50 8.19 12.25
CA ALA A 62 9.94 8.20 12.00
C ALA A 62 10.76 7.58 13.15
N GLU A 63 10.34 7.81 14.40
CA GLU A 63 11.02 7.26 15.58
C GLU A 63 11.03 5.73 15.57
N LYS A 64 9.88 5.10 15.30
CA LYS A 64 9.76 3.64 15.26
C LYS A 64 10.44 3.02 14.04
N VAL A 65 10.42 3.72 12.91
CA VAL A 65 11.16 3.30 11.70
C VAL A 65 12.66 3.27 11.98
N LYS A 66 13.18 4.32 12.63
CA LYS A 66 14.58 4.41 13.04
C LYS A 66 14.96 3.34 14.07
N GLU A 67 14.10 3.11 15.06
CA GLU A 67 14.29 2.04 16.07
C GLU A 67 14.39 0.65 15.42
N PHE A 68 13.65 0.42 14.32
CA PHE A 68 13.73 -0.83 13.56
C PHE A 68 15.06 -0.99 12.81
N GLY A 69 15.78 0.10 12.54
CA GLY A 69 17.06 0.13 11.84
C GLY A 69 16.98 0.51 10.35
N ILE A 70 15.84 1.07 9.91
CA ILE A 70 15.68 1.63 8.56
C ILE A 70 16.21 3.06 8.56
N ASP A 71 16.93 3.43 7.49
CA ASP A 71 17.38 4.81 7.27
C ASP A 71 16.17 5.72 7.06
N GLU A 72 16.18 6.92 7.65
CA GLU A 72 15.11 7.91 7.45
C GLU A 72 14.99 8.31 5.97
N ALA A 73 16.08 8.26 5.19
CA ALA A 73 16.04 8.46 3.74
C ALA A 73 15.22 7.39 2.99
N ASN A 74 15.03 6.23 3.61
CA ASN A 74 14.26 5.09 3.10
C ASN A 74 12.86 5.00 3.73
N MET A 75 12.43 6.07 4.40
CA MET A 75 11.07 6.23 4.90
C MET A 75 10.24 7.11 3.95
N PHE A 76 9.17 6.53 3.41
CA PHE A 76 8.22 7.22 2.56
C PHE A 76 7.03 7.67 3.41
N GLN A 77 6.96 8.98 3.65
CA GLN A 77 5.97 9.60 4.52
C GLN A 77 4.58 9.63 3.88
N PHE A 78 3.54 9.50 4.72
CA PHE A 78 2.17 9.92 4.40
C PHE A 78 1.52 10.56 5.64
N TRP A 79 0.19 10.79 5.64
CA TRP A 79 -0.45 11.65 6.64
C TRP A 79 -1.72 11.06 7.26
N ASP A 80 -2.16 11.70 8.35
CA ASP A 80 -3.29 11.24 9.14
C ASP A 80 -4.63 11.27 8.40
N TRP A 81 -4.82 12.25 7.51
CA TRP A 81 -5.99 12.35 6.64
C TRP A 81 -6.04 11.28 5.55
N VAL A 82 -4.94 10.53 5.33
CA VAL A 82 -4.94 9.34 4.47
C VAL A 82 -5.47 8.15 5.27
N GLY A 83 -6.74 7.81 5.05
CA GLY A 83 -7.38 6.63 5.63
C GLY A 83 -6.87 5.34 4.98
N GLY A 84 -6.76 4.25 5.75
CA GLY A 84 -6.17 2.98 5.27
C GLY A 84 -6.80 2.44 3.99
N ARG A 85 -8.14 2.43 3.90
CA ARG A 85 -8.89 2.01 2.71
C ARG A 85 -8.83 2.97 1.51
N TYR A 86 -8.21 4.14 1.67
CA TYR A 86 -8.01 5.16 0.64
C TYR A 86 -6.52 5.46 0.42
N SER A 87 -5.62 4.58 0.89
CA SER A 87 -4.19 4.91 0.98
C SER A 87 -3.38 4.54 -0.26
N LEU A 88 -3.94 3.78 -1.20
CA LEU A 88 -3.26 3.32 -2.42
C LEU A 88 -2.51 4.43 -3.18
N TRP A 89 -3.10 5.63 -3.22
CA TRP A 89 -2.59 6.81 -3.95
C TRP A 89 -1.39 7.50 -3.27
N SER A 90 -1.06 7.11 -2.04
CA SER A 90 0.01 7.70 -1.24
C SER A 90 1.30 6.89 -1.35
N ALA A 91 2.25 7.11 -0.43
CA ALA A 91 3.45 6.27 -0.26
C ALA A 91 3.13 4.78 -0.20
N ILE A 92 1.95 4.38 0.30
CA ILE A 92 1.49 2.97 0.33
C ILE A 92 1.52 2.31 -1.07
N GLY A 93 1.35 3.08 -2.14
CA GLY A 93 1.43 2.61 -3.52
C GLY A 93 2.85 2.30 -4.02
N LEU A 94 3.90 2.39 -3.20
CA LEU A 94 5.29 2.20 -3.65
C LEU A 94 5.51 0.86 -4.36
N SER A 95 4.93 -0.24 -3.88
CA SER A 95 5.06 -1.54 -4.53
C SER A 95 4.41 -1.57 -5.93
N VAL A 96 3.30 -0.85 -6.11
CA VAL A 96 2.66 -0.67 -7.41
C VAL A 96 3.60 0.11 -8.32
N MET A 97 4.12 1.25 -7.86
CA MET A 97 5.06 2.07 -8.62
C MET A 97 6.33 1.31 -9.00
N ILE A 98 6.88 0.48 -8.12
CA ILE A 98 8.02 -0.41 -8.44
C ILE A 98 7.66 -1.39 -9.56
N SER A 99 6.43 -1.94 -9.54
CA SER A 99 5.99 -2.94 -10.51
C SER A 99 5.69 -2.35 -11.89
N ILE A 100 5.07 -1.16 -11.95
CA ILE A 100 4.59 -0.58 -13.21
C ILE A 100 5.44 0.60 -13.70
N GLY A 101 6.36 1.11 -12.89
CA GLY A 101 7.15 2.31 -13.18
C GLY A 101 6.45 3.60 -12.76
N TYR A 102 7.24 4.67 -12.64
CA TYR A 102 6.77 5.99 -12.19
C TYR A 102 5.72 6.58 -13.13
N ASP A 103 5.99 6.62 -14.44
CA ASP A 103 5.09 7.25 -15.42
C ASP A 103 3.71 6.59 -15.43
N ASN A 104 3.65 5.26 -15.38
CA ASN A 104 2.38 4.52 -15.30
C ASN A 104 1.66 4.75 -13.97
N PHE A 105 2.39 4.93 -12.86
CA PHE A 105 1.79 5.32 -11.60
C PHE A 105 1.22 6.74 -11.66
N VAL A 106 1.88 7.67 -12.36
CA VAL A 106 1.36 9.02 -12.62
C VAL A 106 0.07 8.96 -13.46
N GLU A 107 0.03 8.13 -14.50
CA GLU A 107 -1.21 7.91 -15.28
C GLU A 107 -2.33 7.32 -14.41
N PHE A 108 -1.99 6.38 -13.53
CA PHE A 108 -2.96 5.82 -12.58
C PHE A 108 -3.54 6.87 -11.63
N LEU A 109 -2.69 7.74 -11.06
CA LEU A 109 -3.12 8.88 -10.25
C LEU A 109 -3.96 9.88 -11.07
N THR A 110 -3.57 10.12 -12.32
CA THR A 110 -4.27 11.04 -13.23
C THR A 110 -5.69 10.56 -13.52
N GLY A 111 -5.88 9.24 -13.71
CA GLY A 111 -7.21 8.65 -13.88
C GLY A 111 -8.13 8.91 -12.67
N ALA A 112 -7.61 8.78 -11.45
CA ALA A 112 -8.35 9.12 -10.24
C ALA A 112 -8.68 10.62 -10.19
N HIS A 113 -7.71 11.48 -10.48
CA HIS A 113 -7.91 12.93 -10.49
C HIS A 113 -8.97 13.38 -11.52
N ILE A 114 -9.01 12.79 -12.71
CA ILE A 114 -10.07 13.06 -13.70
C ILE A 114 -11.45 12.71 -13.13
N MET A 115 -11.58 11.60 -12.39
CA MET A 115 -12.83 11.22 -11.75
C MET A 115 -13.19 12.16 -10.59
N ASP A 116 -12.20 12.65 -9.84
CA ASP A 116 -12.41 13.65 -8.78
C ASP A 116 -12.94 14.96 -9.37
N GLU A 117 -12.33 15.46 -10.45
CA GLU A 117 -12.77 16.67 -11.15
C GLU A 117 -14.19 16.50 -11.73
N HIS A 118 -14.52 15.33 -12.25
CA HIS A 118 -15.88 15.01 -12.68
C HIS A 118 -16.86 15.02 -11.49
N PHE A 119 -16.51 14.33 -10.40
CA PHE A 119 -17.36 14.22 -9.22
C PHE A 119 -17.67 15.57 -8.58
N ILE A 120 -16.71 16.49 -8.52
CA ILE A 120 -16.91 17.79 -7.88
C ILE A 120 -17.64 18.81 -8.77
N ASN A 121 -17.44 18.76 -10.09
CA ASN A 121 -17.91 19.81 -11.01
C ASN A 121 -19.16 19.44 -11.81
N ALA A 122 -19.43 18.16 -12.07
CA ALA A 122 -20.57 17.76 -12.89
C ALA A 122 -21.91 18.00 -12.16
N PRO A 123 -22.96 18.48 -12.87
CA PRO A 123 -24.29 18.60 -12.27
C PRO A 123 -24.80 17.24 -11.83
N THR A 124 -25.55 17.20 -10.73
CA THR A 124 -26.01 15.98 -10.04
C THR A 124 -26.64 14.97 -11.01
N GLU A 125 -27.45 15.43 -11.96
CA GLU A 125 -28.18 14.58 -12.93
C GLU A 125 -27.26 13.94 -13.97
N ASN A 126 -26.02 14.40 -14.07
CA ASN A 126 -24.98 13.86 -14.95
C ASN A 126 -23.74 13.39 -14.16
N ASN A 127 -23.83 13.31 -12.84
CA ASN A 127 -22.71 12.95 -11.97
C ASN A 127 -22.69 11.43 -11.74
N LEU A 128 -21.74 10.76 -12.41
CA LEU A 128 -21.62 9.30 -12.46
C LEU A 128 -21.53 8.68 -11.04
N PRO A 129 -20.61 9.09 -10.14
CA PRO A 129 -20.58 8.54 -8.79
C PRO A 129 -21.85 8.79 -7.98
N ILE A 130 -22.50 9.96 -8.12
CA ILE A 130 -23.76 10.24 -7.41
C ILE A 130 -24.87 9.32 -7.90
N ILE A 131 -25.05 9.19 -9.21
CA ILE A 131 -26.09 8.31 -9.78
C ILE A 131 -25.86 6.87 -9.32
N LEU A 132 -24.61 6.39 -9.35
CA LEU A 132 -24.26 5.05 -8.87
C LEU A 132 -24.65 4.86 -7.39
N ALA A 133 -24.37 5.86 -6.53
CA ALA A 133 -24.76 5.82 -5.13
C ALA A 133 -26.29 5.85 -4.93
N LEU A 134 -27.01 6.68 -5.69
CA LEU A 134 -28.47 6.79 -5.60
C LEU A 134 -29.18 5.50 -6.03
N VAL A 135 -28.68 4.83 -7.07
CA VAL A 135 -29.17 3.49 -7.47
C VAL A 135 -28.94 2.47 -6.36
N GLY A 136 -27.77 2.49 -5.72
CA GLY A 136 -27.48 1.63 -4.56
C GLY A 136 -28.45 1.89 -3.39
N ILE A 137 -28.67 3.15 -3.03
CA ILE A 137 -29.64 3.55 -1.99
C ILE A 137 -31.05 3.10 -2.34
N TRP A 138 -31.45 3.20 -3.61
CA TRP A 138 -32.77 2.75 -4.06
C TRP A 138 -33.00 1.27 -3.75
N TYR A 139 -32.06 0.41 -4.14
CA TYR A 139 -32.17 -1.03 -3.88
C TYR A 139 -31.99 -1.38 -2.39
N ASN A 140 -31.04 -0.76 -1.70
CA ASN A 140 -30.75 -1.08 -0.31
C ASN A 140 -31.86 -0.63 0.64
N ASN A 141 -32.32 0.62 0.51
CA ASN A 141 -33.23 1.22 1.49
C ASN A 141 -34.72 1.03 1.16
N PHE A 142 -35.09 0.96 -0.12
CA PHE A 142 -36.51 0.84 -0.51
C PHE A 142 -36.89 -0.59 -0.90
N PHE A 143 -36.00 -1.32 -1.59
CA PHE A 143 -36.22 -2.73 -1.92
C PHE A 143 -35.71 -3.69 -0.84
N GLY A 144 -34.93 -3.20 0.13
CA GLY A 144 -34.39 -4.02 1.22
C GLY A 144 -33.31 -5.00 0.76
N SER A 145 -32.58 -4.69 -0.31
CA SER A 145 -31.49 -5.56 -0.79
C SER A 145 -30.26 -5.42 0.12
N GLU A 146 -29.87 -6.51 0.78
CA GLU A 146 -28.72 -6.53 1.72
C GLU A 146 -27.36 -6.77 1.05
N THR A 147 -27.34 -7.08 -0.25
CA THR A 147 -26.13 -7.47 -0.98
C THR A 147 -25.90 -6.61 -2.23
N GLN A 148 -24.64 -6.50 -2.64
CA GLN A 148 -24.20 -5.86 -3.87
C GLN A 148 -23.20 -6.80 -4.55
N ALA A 149 -23.52 -7.29 -5.75
CA ALA A 149 -22.58 -8.05 -6.55
C ALA A 149 -21.67 -7.09 -7.35
N ILE A 150 -20.37 -7.37 -7.38
CA ILE A 150 -19.39 -6.71 -8.26
C ILE A 150 -18.86 -7.78 -9.21
N LEU A 151 -19.15 -7.64 -10.50
CA LEU A 151 -18.92 -8.68 -11.52
C LEU A 151 -18.01 -8.14 -12.63
N PRO A 152 -16.70 -7.94 -12.38
CA PRO A 152 -15.76 -7.51 -13.41
C PRO A 152 -15.59 -8.62 -14.46
N TYR A 153 -15.67 -8.26 -15.74
CA TYR A 153 -15.43 -9.17 -16.86
C TYR A 153 -13.99 -9.01 -17.39
N ASP A 154 -13.03 -9.07 -16.48
CA ASP A 154 -11.61 -9.00 -16.76
C ASP A 154 -10.88 -9.89 -15.75
N GLN A 155 -9.95 -10.73 -16.21
CA GLN A 155 -9.25 -11.70 -15.36
C GLN A 155 -8.28 -11.04 -14.37
N TYR A 156 -7.84 -9.80 -14.64
CA TYR A 156 -6.91 -9.07 -13.76
C TYR A 156 -7.60 -8.35 -12.60
N LEU A 157 -8.92 -8.14 -12.67
CA LEU A 157 -9.75 -7.49 -11.64
C LEU A 157 -10.50 -8.51 -10.78
#